data_AF-A0A7S2E1W1-F1
#
_entry.id   AF-A0A7S2E1W1-F1
#
_cell.length_a   1.000
_cell.length_b   1.000
_cell.length_c   1.000
_cell.angle_alpha   90.00
_cell.angle_beta   90.00
_cell.angle_gamma   90.00
#
_symmetry.space_group_name_H-M   'P 1'
#
loop_
_entity.id
_entity.type
_entity.pdbx_description
1 polymer ?
#
loop_
_entity_poly.entity_id
_entity_poly.type
_entity_poly.pdbx_seq_one_letter_code
_entity_poly.pdbx_strand_id
1 'polypeptide(L)'
;RLPIRGRKQWATNLLLSALAAEFIGTSITVPIMSQYAASFNVDPGLIGLVFSIGAFATLLSDLWLPRVSDAYGRKPAIVLSLIGSSVAYGMEAMAPTFTFLLFASFCGGMFGGTPPVATAYISDIFAPSERPQYIALVPAVVSLCFVMGPILGGLLSN
;
A
#
# COMPACT_ATOMS: atom_id res chain seq x y z
N ARG A 1 -3.44 32.49 -6.30
CA ARG A 1 -2.46 31.83 -5.40
C ARG A 1 -3.24 31.37 -4.17
N LEU A 2 -3.36 30.06 -3.93
CA LEU A 2 -4.17 29.56 -2.80
C LEU A 2 -3.61 30.07 -1.46
N PRO A 3 -4.47 30.38 -0.46
CA PRO A 3 -4.01 30.68 0.89
C PRO A 3 -3.16 29.53 1.44
N ILE A 4 -2.18 29.83 2.30
CA ILE A 4 -1.19 28.85 2.82
C ILE A 4 -1.87 27.60 3.41
N ARG A 5 -3.00 27.78 4.08
CA ARG A 5 -3.84 26.69 4.63
C ARG A 5 -4.42 25.78 3.53
N GLY A 6 -4.85 26.37 2.41
CA GLY A 6 -5.32 25.62 1.25
C GLY A 6 -4.23 24.75 0.65
N ARG A 7 -3.01 25.28 0.47
CA ARG A 7 -1.89 24.49 -0.10
C ARG A 7 -1.55 23.25 0.75
N LYS A 8 -1.59 23.36 2.08
CA LYS A 8 -1.38 22.22 2.98
C LYS A 8 -2.46 21.15 2.81
N GLN A 9 -3.73 21.55 2.78
CA GLN A 9 -4.87 20.63 2.59
C GLN A 9 -4.82 19.91 1.23
N TRP A 10 -4.49 20.62 0.14
CA TRP A 10 -4.31 20.00 -1.17
C TRP A 10 -3.21 18.94 -1.17
N ALA A 11 -2.09 19.21 -0.50
CA ALA A 11 -1.00 18.25 -0.41
C ALA A 11 -1.38 17.01 0.42
N THR A 12 -2.09 17.20 1.53
CA THR A 12 -2.61 16.09 2.34
C THR A 12 -3.62 15.25 1.56
N ASN A 13 -4.54 15.88 0.85
CA ASN A 13 -5.53 15.16 0.05
C ASN A 13 -4.86 14.35 -1.07
N LEU A 14 -3.84 14.92 -1.73
CA LEU A 14 -3.05 14.20 -2.74
C LEU A 14 -2.36 12.98 -2.13
N LEU A 15 -1.71 13.15 -0.97
CA LEU A 15 -1.08 12.07 -0.23
C LEU A 15 -2.07 10.96 0.14
N LEU A 16 -3.22 11.32 0.70
CA LEU A 16 -4.26 10.37 1.08
C LEU A 16 -4.86 9.65 -0.14
N SER A 17 -4.96 10.33 -1.29
CA SER A 17 -5.40 9.70 -2.54
C SER A 17 -4.39 8.70 -3.09
N ALA A 18 -3.09 9.01 -3.00
CA ALA A 18 -2.02 8.08 -3.38
C ALA A 18 -2.03 6.83 -2.48
N LEU A 19 -2.14 7.04 -1.17
CA LEU A 19 -2.31 5.97 -0.19
C LEU A 19 -3.57 5.13 -0.51
N ALA A 20 -4.70 5.77 -0.79
CA ALA A 20 -5.93 5.06 -1.12
C ALA A 20 -5.79 4.21 -2.39
N ALA A 21 -5.14 4.73 -3.44
CA ALA A 21 -4.91 4.02 -4.69
C ALA A 21 -4.03 2.76 -4.49
N GLU A 22 -3.04 2.83 -3.60
CA GLU A 22 -2.22 1.68 -3.25
C GLU A 22 -3.02 0.64 -2.44
N PHE A 23 -3.69 1.06 -1.37
CA PHE A 23 -4.39 0.14 -0.47
C PHE A 23 -5.66 -0.45 -1.08
N ILE A 24 -6.33 0.24 -2.00
CA ILE A 24 -7.44 -0.35 -2.74
C ILE A 24 -6.97 -1.48 -3.64
N GLY A 25 -5.80 -1.34 -4.27
CA GLY A 25 -5.17 -2.41 -5.07
C GLY A 25 -4.92 -3.64 -4.22
N THR A 26 -4.20 -3.47 -3.10
CA THR A 26 -3.95 -4.57 -2.14
C THR A 26 -5.26 -5.21 -1.69
N SER A 27 -6.25 -4.39 -1.34
CA SER A 27 -7.50 -4.90 -0.80
C SER A 27 -8.37 -5.66 -1.82
N ILE A 28 -8.34 -5.28 -3.10
CA ILE A 28 -9.01 -6.02 -4.19
C ILE A 28 -8.31 -7.36 -4.40
N THR A 29 -6.98 -7.37 -4.28
CA THR A 29 -6.16 -8.56 -4.53
C THR A 29 -6.35 -9.64 -3.46
N VAL A 30 -6.60 -9.31 -2.20
CA VAL A 30 -6.74 -10.33 -1.12
C VAL A 30 -7.69 -11.51 -1.46
N PRO A 31 -8.96 -11.30 -1.84
CA PRO A 31 -9.85 -12.41 -2.18
C PRO A 31 -9.45 -13.16 -3.47
N ILE A 32 -8.95 -12.43 -4.47
CA ILE A 32 -8.54 -12.99 -5.76
C ILE A 32 -7.27 -13.82 -5.60
N MET A 33 -6.33 -13.36 -4.79
CA MET A 33 -5.03 -13.99 -4.54
C MET A 33 -5.18 -15.38 -3.93
N SER A 34 -6.16 -15.58 -3.05
CA SER A 34 -6.42 -16.90 -2.46
C SER A 34 -6.83 -17.91 -3.52
N GLN A 35 -7.71 -17.52 -4.45
CA GLN A 35 -8.15 -18.37 -5.56
C GLN A 35 -7.03 -18.58 -6.58
N TYR A 36 -6.27 -17.52 -6.87
CA TYR A 36 -5.16 -17.59 -7.81
C TYR A 36 -4.01 -18.47 -7.29
N ALA A 37 -3.65 -18.36 -6.01
CA ALA A 37 -2.71 -19.26 -5.36
C ALA A 37 -3.17 -20.71 -5.41
N ALA A 38 -4.46 -20.99 -5.18
CA ALA A 38 -5.03 -22.33 -5.28
C ALA A 38 -4.93 -22.91 -6.70
N SER A 39 -4.98 -22.07 -7.74
CA SER A 39 -4.90 -22.51 -9.14
C SER A 39 -3.57 -23.19 -9.50
N PHE A 40 -2.52 -22.99 -8.71
CA PHE A 40 -1.23 -23.66 -8.85
C PHE A 40 -1.21 -25.12 -8.35
N ASN A 41 -2.35 -25.66 -7.89
CA ASN A 41 -2.48 -27.03 -7.35
C ASN A 41 -1.52 -27.31 -6.18
N VAL A 42 -1.32 -26.31 -5.32
CA VAL A 42 -0.51 -26.42 -4.10
C VAL A 42 -1.37 -26.85 -2.90
N ASP A 43 -0.70 -27.34 -1.84
CA ASP A 43 -1.36 -27.64 -0.57
C ASP A 43 -2.08 -26.38 -0.04
N PRO A 44 -3.36 -26.48 0.39
CA PRO A 44 -4.09 -25.36 0.97
C PRO A 44 -3.36 -24.63 2.10
N GLY A 45 -2.54 -25.34 2.88
CA GLY A 45 -1.72 -24.76 3.94
C GLY A 45 -0.63 -23.80 3.42
N LEU A 46 -0.18 -23.96 2.17
CA LEU A 46 0.84 -23.09 1.57
C LEU A 46 0.27 -21.77 1.06
N ILE A 47 -1.03 -21.68 0.77
CA ILE A 47 -1.67 -20.43 0.30
C ILE A 47 -1.44 -19.29 1.29
N GLY A 48 -1.44 -19.59 2.59
CA GLY A 48 -1.14 -18.62 3.65
C GLY A 48 0.27 -18.02 3.57
N LEU A 49 1.22 -18.67 2.91
CA LEU A 49 2.58 -18.15 2.73
C LEU A 49 2.62 -16.91 1.85
N VAL A 50 1.70 -16.76 0.89
CA VAL A 50 1.63 -15.58 0.02
C VAL A 50 1.37 -14.32 0.86
N PHE A 51 0.40 -14.41 1.78
CA PHE A 51 0.10 -13.32 2.71
C PHE A 51 1.21 -13.12 3.75
N SER A 52 1.79 -14.21 4.24
CA SER A 52 2.85 -14.15 5.25
C SER A 52 4.13 -13.49 4.73
N ILE A 53 4.55 -13.83 3.52
CA ILE A 53 5.75 -13.26 2.90
C ILE A 53 5.53 -11.80 2.51
N GLY A 54 4.33 -11.46 2.01
CA GLY A 54 3.94 -10.08 1.75
C GLY A 54 3.96 -9.23 3.03
N ALA A 55 3.32 -9.72 4.10
CA ALA A 55 3.33 -9.03 5.40
C ALA A 55 4.74 -8.85 5.97
N PHE A 56 5.58 -9.89 5.88
CA PHE A 56 6.98 -9.80 6.29
C PHE A 56 7.75 -8.75 5.49
N ALA A 57 7.55 -8.70 4.17
CA ALA A 57 8.16 -7.68 3.32
C ALA A 57 7.65 -6.27 3.63
N THR A 58 6.37 -6.09 3.95
CA THR A 58 5.82 -4.81 4.40
C THR A 58 6.45 -4.35 5.70
N LEU A 59 6.70 -5.24 6.66
CA LEU A 59 7.43 -4.90 7.89
C LEU A 59 8.85 -4.38 7.58
N LEU A 60 9.52 -4.96 6.58
CA LEU A 60 10.81 -4.43 6.12
C LEU A 60 10.63 -3.06 5.44
N SER A 61 9.58 -2.89 4.64
CA SER A 61 9.24 -1.62 4.00
C SER A 61 9.02 -0.49 4.99
N ASP A 62 8.37 -0.76 6.11
CA ASP A 62 8.16 0.20 7.20
C ASP A 62 9.48 0.70 7.81
N LEU A 63 10.59 -0.03 7.64
CA LEU A 63 11.91 0.36 8.13
C LEU A 63 12.75 1.14 7.12
N TRP A 64 12.69 0.79 5.83
CA TRP A 64 13.59 1.37 4.82
C TRP A 64 12.95 2.55 4.08
N LEU A 65 11.66 2.48 3.75
CA LEU A 65 10.99 3.48 2.94
C LEU A 65 10.89 4.84 3.64
N PRO A 66 10.64 4.92 4.97
CA PRO A 66 10.71 6.19 5.71
C PRO A 66 12.11 6.81 5.69
N ARG A 67 13.17 6.01 5.78
CA ARG A 67 14.55 6.52 5.69
C ARG A 67 14.86 7.10 4.30
N VAL A 68 14.40 6.44 3.25
CA VAL A 68 14.51 6.96 1.87
C VAL A 68 13.73 8.26 1.73
N SER A 69 12.54 8.33 2.33
CA SER A 69 11.72 9.53 2.39
C SER A 69 12.40 10.68 3.12
N ASP A 70 13.11 10.41 4.22
CA ASP A 70 13.87 11.43 4.96
C ASP A 70 15.07 11.94 4.15
N ALA A 71 15.78 11.05 3.45
CA ALA A 71 16.99 11.39 2.72
C ALA A 71 16.74 12.09 1.38
N TYR A 72 15.75 11.63 0.61
CA TYR A 72 15.49 12.09 -0.76
C TYR A 72 14.21 12.94 -0.88
N GLY A 73 13.51 13.14 0.24
CA GLY A 73 12.24 13.84 0.29
C GLY A 73 11.03 12.91 0.15
N ARG A 74 9.89 13.43 0.59
CA ARG A 74 8.67 12.64 0.80
C ARG A 74 7.99 12.22 -0.49
N LYS A 75 7.95 13.14 -1.47
CA LYS A 75 7.31 12.91 -2.76
C LYS A 75 7.98 11.79 -3.57
N PRO A 76 9.32 11.75 -3.73
CA PRO A 76 9.99 10.62 -4.38
C PRO A 76 9.70 9.27 -3.73
N ALA A 77 9.64 9.19 -2.39
CA ALA A 77 9.33 7.94 -1.70
C ALA A 77 7.92 7.42 -1.99
N ILE A 78 6.91 8.31 -2.03
CA ILE A 78 5.52 7.94 -2.37
C ILE A 78 5.39 7.51 -3.84
N VAL A 79 6.12 8.18 -4.74
CA VAL A 79 6.13 7.79 -6.16
C VAL A 79 6.83 6.44 -6.34
N LEU A 80 7.90 6.19 -5.61
CA LEU A 80 8.62 4.93 -5.60
C LEU A 80 7.74 3.78 -5.12
N SER A 81 6.98 3.96 -4.02
CA SER A 81 6.04 2.94 -3.56
C SER A 81 4.94 2.67 -4.58
N LEU A 82 4.30 3.71 -5.12
CA LEU A 82 3.26 3.54 -6.14
C LEU A 82 3.75 2.77 -7.37
N ILE A 83 4.92 3.12 -7.91
CA ILE A 83 5.48 2.44 -9.08
C ILE A 83 5.88 1.01 -8.70
N GLY A 84 6.56 0.83 -7.57
CA GLY A 84 6.99 -0.49 -7.10
C GLY A 84 5.82 -1.44 -6.87
N SER A 85 4.78 -0.99 -6.17
CA SER A 85 3.54 -1.74 -5.94
C SER A 85 2.82 -2.04 -7.26
N SER A 86 2.76 -1.10 -8.20
CA SER A 86 2.17 -1.34 -9.54
C SER A 86 2.91 -2.43 -10.31
N VAL A 87 4.25 -2.40 -10.30
CA VAL A 87 5.08 -3.42 -10.94
C VAL A 87 4.87 -4.77 -10.25
N ALA A 88 4.81 -4.80 -8.92
CA ALA A 88 4.57 -6.01 -8.16
C ALA A 88 3.20 -6.63 -8.47
N TYR A 89 2.11 -5.84 -8.58
CA TYR A 89 0.83 -6.37 -9.02
C TYR A 89 0.86 -6.94 -10.43
N GLY A 90 1.64 -6.31 -11.33
CA GLY A 90 1.88 -6.87 -12.67
C GLY A 90 2.62 -8.21 -12.61
N MET A 91 3.62 -8.33 -11.74
CA MET A 91 4.33 -9.59 -11.51
C MET A 91 3.42 -10.66 -10.91
N GLU A 92 2.59 -10.29 -9.93
CA GLU A 92 1.59 -11.19 -9.35
C GLU A 92 0.64 -11.69 -10.43
N ALA A 93 0.02 -10.79 -11.21
CA ALA A 93 -0.92 -11.16 -12.26
C ALA A 93 -0.34 -12.06 -13.36
N MET A 94 0.97 -12.00 -13.60
CA MET A 94 1.67 -12.76 -14.64
C MET A 94 2.47 -13.95 -14.08
N ALA A 95 2.24 -14.35 -12.83
CA ALA A 95 3.06 -15.37 -12.18
C ALA A 95 2.93 -16.74 -12.89
N PRO A 96 4.03 -17.31 -13.41
CA PRO A 96 3.98 -18.62 -14.07
C PRO A 96 4.01 -19.80 -13.08
N THR A 97 4.45 -19.57 -11.85
CA THR A 97 4.58 -20.59 -10.80
C THR A 97 4.25 -20.02 -9.43
N PHE A 98 3.90 -20.90 -8.48
CA PHE A 98 3.64 -20.50 -7.09
C PHE A 98 4.86 -19.84 -6.44
N THR A 99 6.08 -20.31 -6.71
CA THR A 99 7.30 -19.69 -6.19
C THR A 99 7.52 -18.29 -6.76
N PHE A 100 7.20 -18.06 -8.03
CA PHE A 100 7.23 -16.73 -8.62
C PHE A 100 6.19 -15.82 -7.97
N LEU A 101 5.00 -16.35 -7.66
CA LEU A 101 3.97 -15.61 -6.93
C LEU A 101 4.47 -15.18 -5.55
N LEU A 102 5.14 -16.06 -4.80
CA LEU A 102 5.75 -15.70 -3.50
C LEU A 102 6.80 -14.59 -3.65
N PHE A 103 7.63 -14.66 -4.70
CA PHE A 103 8.60 -13.61 -4.99
C PHE A 103 7.92 -12.28 -5.35
N ALA A 104 6.88 -12.31 -6.19
CA ALA A 104 6.10 -11.14 -6.55
C ALA A 104 5.42 -10.50 -5.34
N SER A 105 4.85 -11.31 -4.43
CA SER A 105 4.25 -10.81 -3.19
C SER A 105 5.28 -10.26 -2.20
N PHE A 106 6.49 -10.83 -2.15
CA PHE A 106 7.60 -10.22 -1.41
C PHE A 106 7.95 -8.85 -2.02
N CYS A 107 8.07 -8.74 -3.34
CA CYS A 107 8.30 -7.47 -4.01
C CYS A 107 7.18 -6.45 -3.71
N GLY A 108 5.91 -6.87 -3.74
CA GLY A 108 4.77 -6.01 -3.41
C GLY A 108 4.84 -5.48 -1.99
N GLY A 109 5.10 -6.36 -1.01
CA GLY A 109 5.25 -5.93 0.38
C GLY A 109 6.44 -4.99 0.60
N MET A 110 7.55 -5.17 -0.13
CA MET A 110 8.71 -4.29 -0.04
C MET A 110 8.41 -2.83 -0.38
N PHE A 111 7.33 -2.55 -1.11
CA PHE A 111 6.90 -1.19 -1.46
C PHE A 111 5.66 -0.71 -0.67
N GLY A 112 5.10 -1.52 0.23
CA GLY A 112 3.86 -1.23 0.97
C GLY A 112 3.97 -0.26 2.15
N GLY A 113 5.18 0.22 2.50
CA GLY A 113 5.47 1.03 3.68
C GLY A 113 5.11 2.52 3.57
N THR A 114 4.11 2.87 2.76
CA THR A 114 3.65 4.25 2.56
C THR A 114 2.97 4.89 3.80
N PRO A 115 2.25 4.19 4.69
CA PRO A 115 1.58 4.82 5.84
C PRO A 115 2.51 5.55 6.84
N PRO A 116 3.68 5.01 7.22
CA PRO A 116 4.66 5.75 8.02
C PRO A 116 5.19 7.01 7.31
N VAL A 117 5.43 6.94 6.00
CA VAL A 117 5.85 8.10 5.19
C VAL A 117 4.77 9.18 5.17
N ALA A 118 3.50 8.78 5.03
CA ALA A 118 2.35 9.68 5.05
C ALA A 118 2.22 10.39 6.41
N THR A 119 2.40 9.64 7.50
CA THR A 119 2.34 10.15 8.87
C THR A 119 3.46 11.17 9.15
N ALA A 120 4.68 10.88 8.67
CA ALA A 120 5.81 11.80 8.74
C ALA A 120 5.54 13.09 7.96
N TYR A 121 5.04 12.97 6.72
CA TYR A 121 4.70 14.13 5.89
C TYR A 121 3.67 15.07 6.56
N ILE A 122 2.62 14.50 7.15
CA ILE A 122 1.60 15.26 7.88
C ILE A 122 2.24 15.98 9.08
N SER A 123 3.14 15.31 9.80
CA SER A 123 3.84 15.88 10.95
C SER A 123 4.74 17.06 10.57
N ASP A 124 5.32 17.02 9.36
CA ASP A 124 6.20 18.07 8.84
C ASP A 124 5.45 19.35 8.45
N ILE A 125 4.18 19.24 8.00
CA ILE A 125 3.43 20.39 7.47
C ILE A 125 2.41 21.00 8.45
N PHE A 126 1.96 20.26 9.47
CA PHE A 126 0.98 20.71 10.45
C PHE A 126 1.58 21.05 11.82
N ALA A 127 0.97 22.03 12.49
CA ALA A 127 1.33 22.38 13.86
C ALA A 127 0.98 21.25 14.84
N PRO A 128 1.69 21.08 15.96
CA PRO A 128 1.44 19.99 16.92
C PRO A 128 -0.01 19.85 17.38
N SER A 129 -0.76 20.95 17.50
CA SER A 129 -2.18 20.96 17.87
C SER A 129 -3.11 20.38 16.80
N GLU A 130 -2.70 20.42 15.53
CA GLU A 130 -3.49 19.93 14.39
C GLU A 130 -3.12 18.50 14.00
N ARG A 131 -1.88 18.05 14.30
CA ARG A 131 -1.35 16.74 13.89
C ARG A 131 -2.27 15.56 14.21
N PRO A 132 -2.85 15.41 15.42
CA PRO A 132 -3.66 14.24 15.74
C PRO A 132 -4.84 14.05 14.78
N GLN A 133 -5.50 15.15 14.39
CA GLN A 133 -6.63 15.12 13.47
C GLN A 133 -6.24 14.60 12.08
N TYR A 134 -5.10 15.03 11.55
CA TYR A 134 -4.68 14.63 10.20
C TYR A 134 -3.97 13.27 10.19
N ILE A 135 -3.19 12.94 11.21
CA ILE A 135 -2.56 11.62 11.35
C ILE A 135 -3.62 10.53 11.43
N ALA A 136 -4.74 10.77 12.13
CA ALA A 136 -5.85 9.84 12.20
C ALA A 136 -6.50 9.53 10.85
N LEU A 137 -6.34 10.39 9.83
CA LEU A 137 -6.87 10.14 8.49
C LEU A 137 -6.13 8.99 7.78
N VAL A 138 -4.85 8.76 8.09
CA VAL A 138 -4.06 7.69 7.45
C VAL A 138 -4.66 6.30 7.72
N PRO A 139 -4.82 5.84 8.98
CA PRO A 139 -5.46 4.55 9.24
C PRO A 139 -6.96 4.54 8.91
N ALA A 140 -7.65 5.69 8.92
CA ALA A 140 -9.05 5.77 8.51
C ALA A 140 -9.21 5.45 7.01
N VAL A 141 -8.37 6.03 6.14
CA VAL A 141 -8.37 5.76 4.70
C VAL A 141 -7.98 4.31 4.43
N VAL A 142 -6.94 3.78 5.08
CA VAL A 142 -6.53 2.37 4.92
C VAL A 142 -7.67 1.44 5.28
N SER A 143 -8.31 1.64 6.44
CA SER A 143 -9.46 0.84 6.88
C SER A 143 -10.61 0.91 5.88
N LEU A 144 -10.92 2.11 5.36
CA LEU A 144 -11.96 2.29 4.36
C LEU A 144 -11.65 1.51 3.07
N CYS A 145 -10.41 1.56 2.59
CA CYS A 145 -9.97 0.78 1.42
C CYS A 145 -10.13 -0.73 1.66
N PHE A 146 -9.80 -1.24 2.86
CA PHE A 146 -9.96 -2.65 3.20
C PHE A 146 -11.42 -3.12 3.27
N VAL A 147 -12.35 -2.22 3.60
CA VAL A 147 -13.79 -2.52 3.54
C VAL A 147 -14.29 -2.52 2.09
N MET A 148 -13.85 -1.54 1.29
CA MET A 148 -14.33 -1.35 -0.08
C MET A 148 -13.71 -2.33 -1.08
N GLY A 149 -12.46 -2.75 -0.87
CA GLY A 149 -11.71 -3.54 -1.84
C GLY A 149 -12.32 -4.92 -2.15
N PRO A 150 -12.76 -5.73 -1.18
CA PRO A 150 -13.39 -7.02 -1.48
C PRO A 150 -14.73 -6.87 -2.21
N ILE A 151 -15.47 -5.79 -1.95
CA ILE A 151 -16.70 -5.46 -2.68
C ILE A 151 -16.38 -5.21 -4.16
N LEU A 152 -15.37 -4.36 -4.42
CA LEU A 152 -14.92 -4.08 -5.79
C LEU A 152 -14.33 -5.33 -6.46
N GLY A 153 -13.52 -6.11 -5.75
CA GLY A 153 -12.94 -7.35 -6.28
C GLY A 153 -14.00 -8.40 -6.60
N GLY A 154 -15.03 -8.55 -5.77
CA GLY A 154 -16.17 -9.42 -6.04
C GLY A 154 -16.98 -8.97 -7.27
N LEU A 155 -17.18 -7.66 -7.45
CA LEU A 155 -17.86 -7.12 -8.64
C LEU A 155 -17.04 -7.32 -9.92
N LEU A 156 -15.71 -7.26 -9.85
CA LEU A 156 -14.80 -7.44 -10.99
C LEU A 156 -14.53 -8.90 -11.35
N SER A 157 -14.78 -9.83 -10.43
CA SER A 157 -14.53 -11.27 -10.61
C SER A 157 -15.71 -12.03 -11.26
N ASN A 158 -16.86 -11.36 -11.45
CA ASN A 158 -18.03 -11.90 -12.17
C ASN A 158 -18.00 -11.46 -13.63
#